data_AF-A0A967FL83-F1
#
_entry.id   AF-A0A967FL83-F1
#
_cell.length_a   1.000
_cell.length_b   1.000
_cell.length_c   1.000
_cell.angle_alpha   90.00
_cell.angle_beta   90.00
_cell.angle_gamma   90.00
#
_symmetry.space_group_name_H-M   'P 1'
#
loop_
_entity.id
_entity.type
_entity.pdbx_description
1 polymer ?
#
loop_
_entity_poly.entity_id
_entity_poly.type
_entity_poly.pdbx_seq_one_letter_code
_entity_poly.pdbx_strand_id
1 'polypeptide(L)' 'MFDFRQRKNGRPLLIGHRGAMAVAPENTMVSFEKGVEGGADMLELDV' A
#
# COMPACT_ATOMS: atom_id res chain seq x y z
N MET A 1 -1.77 7.27 -18.12
CA MET A 1 -0.49 7.54 -17.46
C MET A 1 -0.80 7.71 -15.99
N PHE A 2 -0.28 6.86 -15.10
CA PHE A 2 -0.53 7.01 -13.67
C PHE A 2 -0.04 8.38 -13.21
N ASP A 3 -0.96 9.16 -12.67
CA ASP A 3 -0.63 10.47 -12.14
C ASP A 3 -0.17 10.29 -10.69
N PHE A 4 1.13 10.08 -10.51
CA PHE A 4 1.78 10.01 -9.21
C PHE A 4 1.94 11.39 -8.57
N ARG A 5 0.97 12.30 -8.77
CA ARG A 5 0.88 13.61 -8.10
C ARG A 5 1.26 13.42 -6.64
N GLN A 6 2.45 13.92 -6.27
CA GLN A 6 2.92 13.92 -4.90
C GLN A 6 1.78 14.41 -4.01
N ARG A 7 1.53 13.71 -2.89
CA ARG A 7 0.63 14.22 -1.86
C ARG A 7 1.04 15.67 -1.57
N LYS A 8 0.07 16.59 -1.55
CA LYS A 8 0.29 18.05 -1.40
C LYS A 8 1.12 18.44 -0.16
N ASN A 9 1.28 17.53 0.80
CA ASN A 9 2.02 17.73 2.04
C ASN A 9 3.52 17.38 1.96
N GLY A 10 4.03 16.98 0.78
CA GLY A 10 5.45 16.68 0.58
C GLY A 10 5.94 15.39 1.25
N ARG A 11 5.05 14.59 1.84
CA ARG A 11 5.44 13.30 2.42
C ARG A 11 5.68 12.25 1.33
N PRO A 12 6.60 11.28 1.52
CA PRO A 12 6.75 10.15 0.63
C PRO A 12 5.44 9.37 0.44
N LEU A 13 5.28 8.75 -0.74
CA LEU A 13 4.21 7.78 -0.96
C LEU A 13 4.52 6.51 -0.17
N LEU A 14 3.55 6.02 0.59
CA LEU A 14 3.65 4.77 1.33
C LEU A 14 3.03 3.66 0.48
N ILE A 15 3.81 2.64 0.14
CA ILE A 15 3.35 1.51 -0.67
C ILE A 15 3.39 0.26 0.21
N GLY A 16 2.26 -0.42 0.35
CA GLY A 16 2.17 -1.69 1.04
C GLY A 16 2.74 -2.82 0.19
N HIS A 17 3.93 -3.30 0.53
CA HIS A 17 4.58 -4.45 -0.12
C HIS A 17 3.79 -5.74 0.13
N ARG A 18 3.28 -6.35 -0.94
CA ARG A 18 2.37 -7.51 -0.95
C ARG A 18 1.17 -7.34 -0.02
N GLY A 19 0.66 -6.10 0.04
CA GLY A 19 -0.24 -5.62 1.10
C GLY A 19 0.53 -5.15 2.34
N ALA A 20 0.11 -5.56 3.53
CA ALA A 20 0.87 -5.39 4.76
C ALA A 20 1.45 -6.75 5.21
N MET A 21 2.40 -7.29 4.43
CA MET A 21 2.92 -8.66 4.65
C MET A 21 3.54 -8.91 6.03
N ALA A 22 3.96 -7.85 6.72
CA ALA A 22 4.47 -7.93 8.09
C ALA A 22 3.34 -8.10 9.14
N VAL A 23 2.08 -7.84 8.77
CA VAL A 23 0.90 -7.82 9.66
C VAL A 23 -0.07 -8.96 9.36
N ALA A 24 -0.23 -9.33 8.09
CA ALA A 24 -1.12 -10.41 7.65
C ALA A 24 -0.50 -11.16 6.45
N PRO A 25 -0.95 -12.39 6.14
CA PRO A 25 -0.39 -13.18 5.05
C PRO A 25 -0.36 -12.41 3.73
N GLU A 26 0.82 -12.36 3.10
CA GLU A 26 1.07 -11.63 1.86
C GLU A 26 0.10 -11.97 0.73
N ASN A 27 -0.17 -11.01 -0.16
CA ASN A 27 -1.04 -11.17 -1.34
C ASN A 27 -2.46 -11.68 -1.00
N THR A 28 -3.01 -11.31 0.16
CA THR A 28 -4.38 -11.65 0.55
C THR A 28 -5.23 -10.39 0.76
N MET A 29 -6.56 -10.56 0.67
CA MET A 29 -7.48 -9.46 0.99
C MET A 29 -7.24 -8.87 2.39
N VAL A 30 -6.90 -9.72 3.36
CA VAL A 30 -6.62 -9.28 4.73
C VAL A 30 -5.34 -8.43 4.78
N SER A 31 -4.27 -8.79 4.05
CA SER A 31 -3.07 -7.94 4.01
C SER A 31 -3.31 -6.62 3.30
N PHE A 32 -4.18 -6.59 2.29
CA PHE A 32 -4.58 -5.37 1.61
C PHE A 32 -5.38 -4.44 2.52
N GLU A 33 -6.39 -4.97 3.22
CA GLU A 33 -7.18 -4.23 4.22
C GLU A 33 -6.27 -3.63 5.29
N LYS A 34 -5.33 -4.42 5.84
CA LYS A 34 -4.35 -3.93 6.82
C LYS A 34 -3.41 -2.87 6.26
N GLY A 35 -3.03 -2.96 4.99
CA GLY A 35 -2.23 -1.93 4.31
C GLY A 35 -2.97 -0.60 4.23
N VAL A 36 -4.25 -0.62 3.86
CA VAL A 36 -5.10 0.58 3.81
C VAL A 36 -5.33 1.17 5.20
N GLU A 37 -5.65 0.33 6.20
CA GLU A 37 -5.77 0.75 7.61
C GLU A 37 -4.47 1.37 8.15
N GLY A 38 -3.32 0.84 7.72
CA GLY A 38 -1.98 1.35 8.06
C GLY A 38 -1.58 2.64 7.34
N GLY A 39 -2.44 3.19 6.48
CA GLY A 39 -2.20 4.46 5.80
C GLY A 39 -1.38 4.34 4.52
N ALA A 40 -1.29 3.14 3.92
CA ALA A 40 -0.71 2.99 2.59
C ALA A 40 -1.48 3.83 1.55
N ASP A 41 -0.75 4.52 0.69
CA ASP A 41 -1.31 5.25 -0.44
C ASP A 41 -1.63 4.33 -1.61
N MET A 42 -0.85 3.26 -1.75
CA MET A 42 -0.97 2.24 -2.78
C MET A 42 -0.62 0.86 -2.20
N LEU A 43 -1.10 -0.18 -2.86
CA LEU A 43 -0.78 -1.57 -2.54
C LEU A 43 -0.03 -2.18 -3.72
N GLU A 44 0.96 -3.01 -3.41
CA GLU A 44 1.71 -3.82 -4.37
C GLU A 44 1.29 -5.30 -4.23
N LEU A 45 1.35 -6.05 -5.34
CA LEU A 45 0.89 -7.43 -5.48
C LEU A 45 1.74 -8.17 -6.53
N ASP A 46 2.12 -9.41 -6.25
CA ASP A 46 2.75 -10.31 -7.23
C ASP A 46 1.69 -11.07 -8.08
N VAL A 47 1.92 -11.22 -9.40
CA VAL A 47 1.08 -11.98 -10.35
C VAL A 47 1.92 -12.94 -11.19
#